data_AF-A0A397JNU5-F1
#
_entry.id   AF-A0A397JNU5-F1
#
_cell.length_a   1.000
_cell.length_b   1.000
_cell.length_c   1.000
_cell.angle_alpha   90.00
_cell.angle_beta   90.00
_cell.angle_gamma   90.00
#
_symmetry.space_group_name_H-M   'P 1'
#
loop_
_entity.id
_entity.type
_entity.pdbx_description
1 polymer ?
#
loop_
_entity_poly.entity_id
_entity_poly.type
_entity_poly.pdbx_seq_one_letter_code
_entity_poly.pdbx_strand_id
1 'polypeptide(L)'
;MSTDLQNKIHNFLINAEERHINATAVIHQGLEENPWIPQSELRSIVDRVVGYISISNPSSPSRQLKLIKVLSQFEDAFEGVSTLYDLGIIKTNKEKPLSLEQIDNNVNELKGKLGRDSSPLYCHLYSSVSNMDITKLDWKNPLASQVISDESELVNQLSGNLKKGFMKLTRKMTPKPFTIIQEMCNEFVTDFNKLEDEPIYTKLVHDGTWKESEENIANVTKEILDVLKDIWNNSAFSSEFAKTLSEGTYQSTIILPAIRASLKNLPIGDSFFISTSEKQSVASANRKGDGFMGRRPDIMFVAKYRETIFELMYVECSRLICTAQKKIDDDIKLWRECNDGLFWVRQTLKPDKDQFGIVGVQIAGNELHLNLLVRDIRNVHRYYHLRSVEIPVQFSNGRVVYEFIETLLLLRNLIITNLSLLYHGTVTSSQRLKEGSTTVTTPRDDYP
;
A
#
# COMPACT_ATOMS: atom_id res chain seq x y z
N MET A 1 2.05 -31.12 6.74
CA MET A 1 2.00 -29.93 5.85
C MET A 1 2.12 -30.35 4.38
N SER A 2 1.22 -31.20 3.87
CA SER A 2 1.40 -31.82 2.54
C SER A 2 0.28 -31.47 1.55
N THR A 3 -0.97 -31.33 2.01
CA THR A 3 -2.12 -31.20 1.11
C THR A 3 -2.31 -29.80 0.53
N ASP A 4 -2.12 -28.73 1.32
CA ASP A 4 -2.39 -27.36 0.86
C ASP A 4 -1.36 -26.87 -0.17
N LEU A 5 -0.07 -27.15 0.07
CA LEU A 5 0.99 -26.82 -0.88
C LEU A 5 0.84 -27.62 -2.19
N GLN A 6 0.52 -28.91 -2.08
CA GLN A 6 0.25 -29.76 -3.24
C GLN A 6 -0.94 -29.22 -4.05
N ASN A 7 -2.03 -28.84 -3.38
CA ASN A 7 -3.21 -28.23 -4.02
C ASN A 7 -2.88 -26.89 -4.69
N LYS A 8 -2.07 -26.04 -4.04
CA LYS A 8 -1.63 -24.75 -4.59
C LYS A 8 -0.83 -24.93 -5.88
N ILE A 9 0.18 -25.80 -5.87
CA ILE A 9 1.00 -26.11 -7.05
C ILE A 9 0.14 -26.75 -8.15
N HIS A 10 -0.75 -27.67 -7.79
CA HIS A 10 -1.68 -28.30 -8.74
C HIS A 10 -2.59 -27.27 -9.41
N ASN A 11 -3.24 -26.41 -8.63
CA ASN A 11 -4.13 -25.37 -9.14
C ASN A 11 -3.39 -24.37 -10.03
N PHE A 12 -2.17 -23.99 -9.67
CA PHE A 12 -1.31 -23.16 -10.51
C PHE A 12 -1.02 -23.84 -11.86
N LEU A 13 -0.58 -25.10 -11.83
CA LEU A 13 -0.21 -25.85 -13.03
C LEU A 13 -1.40 -26.16 -13.96
N ILE A 14 -2.64 -26.14 -13.47
CA ILE A 14 -3.86 -26.31 -14.29
C ILE A 14 -4.38 -24.98 -14.84
N ASN A 15 -4.40 -23.92 -14.02
CA ASN A 15 -5.11 -22.68 -14.37
C ASN A 15 -4.21 -21.61 -14.96
N ALA A 16 -2.89 -21.66 -14.73
CA ALA A 16 -1.98 -20.66 -15.27
C ALA A 16 -1.93 -20.70 -16.81
N GLU A 17 -1.68 -19.54 -17.44
CA GLU A 17 -1.37 -19.49 -18.86
C GLU A 17 -0.06 -20.23 -19.17
N GLU A 18 0.03 -20.91 -20.32
CA GLU A 18 1.16 -21.78 -20.68
C GLU A 18 2.53 -21.06 -20.64
N ARG A 19 2.56 -19.76 -20.91
CA ARG A 19 3.78 -18.94 -20.84
C ARG A 19 4.35 -18.81 -19.42
N HIS A 20 3.51 -18.91 -18.40
CA HIS A 20 3.89 -18.76 -16.99
C HIS A 20 4.28 -20.08 -16.32
N ILE A 21 4.08 -21.22 -16.97
CA ILE A 21 4.43 -22.54 -16.44
C ILE A 21 5.93 -22.79 -16.68
N ASN A 22 6.74 -22.61 -15.64
CA ASN A 22 8.17 -22.89 -15.63
C ASN A 22 8.67 -23.22 -14.20
N ALA A 23 9.89 -23.76 -14.08
CA ALA A 23 10.44 -24.20 -12.80
C ALA A 23 10.51 -23.06 -11.77
N THR A 24 11.00 -21.88 -12.17
CA THR A 24 11.09 -20.68 -11.33
C THR A 24 9.75 -20.33 -10.69
N ALA A 25 8.68 -20.28 -11.48
CA ALA A 25 7.34 -19.93 -10.99
C ALA A 25 6.80 -20.99 -10.03
N VAL A 26 6.98 -22.28 -10.34
CA VAL A 26 6.53 -23.38 -9.47
C VAL A 26 7.27 -23.38 -8.14
N ILE A 27 8.58 -23.14 -8.18
CA ILE A 27 9.41 -23.06 -6.97
C ILE A 27 9.03 -21.84 -6.13
N HIS A 28 8.80 -20.68 -6.77
CA HIS A 28 8.27 -19.51 -6.07
C HIS A 28 6.94 -19.81 -5.38
N GLN A 29 5.99 -20.51 -6.03
CA GLN A 29 4.74 -20.91 -5.38
C GLN A 29 4.99 -21.79 -4.15
N GLY A 30 6.00 -22.67 -4.22
CA GLY A 30 6.47 -23.52 -3.13
C GLY A 30 7.05 -22.74 -1.96
N LEU A 31 8.03 -21.89 -2.24
CA LEU A 31 8.75 -21.09 -1.24
C LEU A 31 7.91 -19.96 -0.66
N GLU A 32 6.95 -19.41 -1.42
CA GLU A 32 5.98 -18.46 -0.89
C GLU A 32 5.09 -19.10 0.18
N GLU A 33 4.72 -20.37 0.00
CA GLU A 33 3.91 -21.11 0.97
C GLU A 33 4.74 -21.61 2.15
N ASN A 34 5.93 -22.16 1.88
CA ASN A 34 6.86 -22.63 2.89
C ASN A 34 8.30 -22.27 2.49
N PRO A 35 8.83 -21.11 2.95
CA PRO A 35 10.18 -20.65 2.57
C PRO A 35 11.32 -21.60 2.95
N TRP A 36 11.09 -22.52 3.89
CA TRP A 36 12.12 -23.43 4.41
C TRP A 36 11.89 -24.88 4.00
N ILE A 37 11.03 -25.13 3.01
CA ILE A 37 10.85 -26.47 2.48
C ILE A 37 12.19 -26.98 1.91
N PRO A 38 12.65 -28.18 2.32
CA PRO A 38 13.84 -28.76 1.71
C PRO A 38 13.65 -28.96 0.20
N GLN A 39 14.71 -28.72 -0.57
CA GLN A 39 14.72 -28.91 -2.03
C GLN A 39 14.16 -30.27 -2.45
N SER A 40 14.61 -31.34 -1.79
CA SER A 40 14.16 -32.71 -2.06
C SER A 40 12.68 -32.94 -1.75
N GLU A 41 12.13 -32.27 -0.73
CA GLU A 41 10.72 -32.37 -0.38
C GLU A 41 9.85 -31.63 -1.40
N LEU A 42 10.21 -30.39 -1.74
CA LEU A 42 9.49 -29.64 -2.78
C LEU A 42 9.58 -30.35 -4.13
N ARG A 43 10.75 -30.89 -4.46
CA ARG A 43 10.97 -31.70 -5.67
C ARG A 43 9.98 -32.87 -5.74
N SER A 44 9.90 -33.65 -4.66
CA SER A 44 9.00 -34.80 -4.56
C SER A 44 7.52 -34.42 -4.72
N ILE A 45 7.11 -33.29 -4.14
CA ILE A 45 5.74 -32.75 -4.31
C ILE A 45 5.49 -32.39 -5.78
N VAL A 46 6.42 -31.65 -6.40
CA VAL A 46 6.28 -31.22 -7.80
C VAL A 46 6.25 -32.42 -8.76
N ASP A 47 7.12 -33.42 -8.57
CA ASP A 47 7.12 -34.65 -9.37
C ASP A 47 5.76 -35.37 -9.28
N ARG A 48 5.19 -35.49 -8.07
CA ARG A 48 3.87 -36.11 -7.85
C ARG A 48 2.75 -35.32 -8.54
N VAL A 49 2.74 -34.00 -8.42
CA VAL A 49 1.71 -33.15 -9.02
C VAL A 49 1.80 -33.19 -10.54
N VAL A 50 2.99 -33.07 -11.10
CA VAL A 50 3.21 -33.14 -12.56
C VAL A 50 2.82 -34.51 -13.10
N GLY A 51 3.21 -35.60 -12.42
CA GLY A 51 2.80 -36.96 -12.78
C GLY A 51 1.29 -37.13 -12.76
N TYR A 52 0.61 -36.64 -11.71
CA TYR A 52 -0.84 -36.70 -11.59
C TYR A 52 -1.55 -35.91 -12.70
N ILE A 53 -1.14 -34.68 -13.00
CA ILE A 53 -1.74 -33.87 -14.07
C ILE A 53 -1.56 -34.56 -15.43
N SER A 54 -0.37 -35.12 -15.68
CA SER A 54 -0.05 -35.78 -16.94
C SER A 54 -0.92 -37.01 -17.21
N ILE A 55 -1.39 -37.70 -16.16
CA ILE A 55 -2.26 -38.88 -16.24
C ILE A 55 -3.74 -38.47 -16.27
N SER A 56 -4.13 -37.53 -15.42
CA SER A 56 -5.54 -37.27 -15.08
C SER A 56 -6.21 -36.24 -15.98
N ASN A 57 -5.43 -35.39 -16.66
CA ASN A 57 -5.94 -34.29 -17.45
C ASN A 57 -5.06 -34.13 -18.70
N PRO A 58 -5.40 -34.80 -19.84
CA PRO A 58 -4.60 -34.76 -21.06
C PRO A 58 -4.60 -33.32 -21.61
N SER A 59 -3.62 -32.56 -21.12
CA SER A 59 -3.40 -31.17 -21.46
C SER A 59 -2.92 -31.06 -22.91
N SER A 60 -2.97 -29.87 -23.50
CA SER A 60 -2.37 -29.62 -24.81
C SER A 60 -0.92 -30.14 -24.86
N PRO A 61 -0.43 -30.63 -26.02
CA PRO A 61 0.97 -31.07 -26.15
C PRO A 61 1.98 -29.99 -25.72
N SER A 62 1.65 -28.72 -25.95
CA SER A 62 2.42 -27.55 -25.51
C SER A 62 2.55 -27.50 -23.99
N ARG A 63 1.43 -27.66 -23.27
CA ARG A 63 1.40 -27.65 -21.80
C ARG A 63 2.13 -28.85 -21.21
N GLN A 64 2.01 -30.04 -21.80
CA GLN A 64 2.77 -31.23 -21.37
C GLN A 64 4.29 -31.00 -21.49
N LEU A 65 4.75 -30.40 -22.58
CA LEU A 65 6.16 -30.06 -22.76
C LEU A 65 6.65 -29.07 -21.69
N LYS A 66 5.82 -28.10 -21.29
CA LYS A 66 6.14 -27.17 -20.19
C LYS A 66 6.27 -27.89 -18.85
N LEU A 67 5.39 -28.83 -18.55
CA LEU A 67 5.46 -29.63 -17.32
C LEU A 67 6.74 -30.47 -17.24
N ILE A 68 7.16 -31.08 -18.36
CA ILE A 68 8.44 -31.81 -18.43
C ILE A 68 9.62 -30.85 -18.19
N LYS A 69 9.56 -29.64 -18.79
CA LYS A 69 10.61 -28.62 -18.60
C LYS A 69 10.75 -28.19 -17.15
N VAL A 70 9.63 -28.03 -16.42
CA VAL A 70 9.63 -27.76 -14.97
C VAL A 70 10.49 -28.78 -14.22
N LEU A 71 10.31 -30.07 -14.51
CA LEU A 71 11.07 -31.13 -13.86
C LEU A 71 12.56 -31.12 -14.23
N SER A 72 12.88 -30.85 -15.50
CA SER A 72 14.28 -30.83 -15.96
C SER A 72 15.10 -29.66 -15.43
N GLN A 73 14.45 -28.52 -15.14
CA GLN A 73 15.10 -27.27 -14.73
C GLN A 73 15.01 -27.01 -13.23
N PHE A 74 14.44 -27.96 -12.46
CA PHE A 74 14.07 -27.72 -11.07
C PHE A 74 15.27 -27.35 -10.20
N GLU A 75 16.37 -28.09 -10.27
CA GLU A 75 17.51 -27.88 -9.37
C GLU A 75 18.16 -26.50 -9.59
N ASP A 76 18.49 -26.17 -10.85
CA ASP A 76 19.08 -24.87 -11.21
C ASP A 76 18.15 -23.70 -10.84
N ALA A 77 16.84 -23.87 -11.06
CA ALA A 77 15.86 -22.86 -10.69
C ALA A 77 15.66 -22.76 -9.17
N PHE A 78 15.84 -23.85 -8.42
CA PHE A 78 15.67 -23.86 -6.97
C PHE A 78 16.77 -23.06 -6.30
N GLU A 79 18.01 -23.28 -6.71
CA GLU A 79 19.16 -22.51 -6.24
C GLU A 79 18.98 -21.01 -6.53
N GLY A 80 18.61 -20.67 -7.77
CA GLY A 80 18.39 -19.28 -8.18
C GLY A 80 17.27 -18.60 -7.39
N VAL A 81 16.10 -19.22 -7.28
CA VAL A 81 14.97 -18.63 -6.52
C VAL A 81 15.31 -18.53 -5.04
N SER A 82 15.88 -19.58 -4.43
CA SER A 82 16.25 -19.57 -3.00
C SER A 82 17.25 -18.46 -2.69
N THR A 83 18.23 -18.25 -3.56
CA THR A 83 19.20 -17.14 -3.44
C THR A 83 18.50 -15.77 -3.46
N LEU A 84 17.49 -15.58 -4.31
CA LEU A 84 16.71 -14.32 -4.33
C LEU A 84 15.91 -14.11 -3.04
N TYR A 85 15.43 -15.18 -2.41
CA TYR A 85 14.81 -15.13 -1.08
C TYR A 85 15.84 -14.79 0.00
N ASP A 86 17.00 -15.45 0.00
CA ASP A 86 18.07 -15.25 1.00
C ASP A 86 18.67 -13.83 0.93
N LEU A 87 18.78 -13.26 -0.28
CA LEU A 87 19.22 -11.87 -0.49
C LEU A 87 18.15 -10.83 -0.16
N GLY A 88 16.93 -11.25 0.20
CA GLY A 88 15.81 -10.36 0.51
C GLY A 88 15.25 -9.62 -0.71
N ILE A 89 15.59 -10.05 -1.93
CA ILE A 89 15.05 -9.49 -3.18
C ILE A 89 13.57 -9.88 -3.32
N ILE A 90 13.23 -11.13 -2.96
CA ILE A 90 11.86 -11.60 -2.83
C ILE A 90 11.47 -11.55 -1.35
N LYS A 91 10.39 -10.84 -1.01
CA LYS A 91 9.92 -10.72 0.36
C LYS A 91 9.33 -12.04 0.85
N THR A 92 9.72 -12.47 2.05
CA THR A 92 9.09 -13.61 2.73
C THR A 92 7.98 -13.10 3.63
N ASN A 93 6.84 -13.79 3.63
CA ASN A 93 5.72 -13.46 4.53
C ASN A 93 5.86 -14.15 5.90
N LYS A 94 6.94 -14.91 6.11
CA LYS A 94 7.15 -15.74 7.30
C LYS A 94 8.60 -15.62 7.76
N GLU A 95 8.80 -15.59 9.08
CA GLU A 95 10.12 -15.63 9.72
C GLU A 95 10.57 -17.07 9.98
N LYS A 96 11.89 -17.29 9.95
CA LYS A 96 12.46 -18.62 10.16
C LYS A 96 12.08 -19.13 11.56
N PRO A 97 11.43 -20.31 11.68
CA PRO A 97 11.12 -20.89 12.98
C PRO A 97 12.37 -21.09 13.83
N LEU A 98 12.24 -20.85 15.14
CA LEU A 98 13.27 -21.20 16.11
C LEU A 98 13.50 -22.72 16.12
N SER A 99 14.76 -23.15 16.19
CA SER A 99 15.10 -24.55 16.41
C SER A 99 14.76 -24.97 17.84
N LEU A 100 14.57 -26.27 18.08
CA LEU A 100 14.34 -26.79 19.44
C LEU A 100 15.48 -26.42 20.40
N GLU A 101 16.72 -26.39 19.92
CA GLU A 101 17.88 -25.95 20.71
C GLU A 101 17.79 -24.46 21.09
N GLN A 102 17.36 -23.60 20.17
CA GLN A 102 17.15 -22.17 20.46
C GLN A 102 16.01 -21.99 21.46
N ILE A 103 14.92 -22.75 21.32
CA ILE A 103 13.79 -22.74 22.26
C ILE A 103 14.24 -23.22 23.65
N ASP A 104 14.98 -24.32 23.73
CA ASP A 104 15.50 -24.85 24.99
C ASP A 104 16.42 -23.84 25.70
N ASN A 105 17.37 -23.24 24.96
CA ASN A 105 18.23 -22.18 25.47
C ASN A 105 17.43 -20.99 26.00
N ASN A 106 16.42 -20.52 25.26
CA ASN A 106 15.55 -19.44 25.69
C ASN A 106 14.76 -19.79 26.96
N VAL A 107 14.16 -20.98 27.01
CA VAL A 107 13.40 -21.45 28.18
C VAL A 107 14.31 -21.58 29.41
N ASN A 108 15.54 -22.07 29.24
CA ASN A 108 16.52 -22.17 30.32
C ASN A 108 16.99 -20.79 30.81
N GLU A 109 17.19 -19.83 29.91
CA GLU A 109 17.48 -18.44 30.29
C GLU A 109 16.32 -17.82 31.08
N LEU A 110 15.07 -18.03 30.63
CA LEU A 110 13.88 -17.57 31.34
C LEU A 110 13.77 -18.20 32.74
N LYS A 111 13.98 -19.51 32.88
CA LYS A 111 14.05 -20.18 34.19
C LYS A 111 15.10 -19.54 35.09
N GLY A 112 16.29 -19.26 34.54
CA GLY A 112 17.37 -18.57 35.25
C GLY A 112 17.00 -17.16 35.71
N LYS A 113 16.18 -16.42 34.93
CA LYS A 113 15.64 -15.10 35.34
C LYS A 113 14.59 -15.23 36.43
N LEU A 114 13.67 -16.19 36.30
CA LEU A 114 12.60 -16.41 37.26
C LEU A 114 13.12 -16.89 38.62
N GLY A 115 14.16 -17.73 38.63
CA GLY A 115 14.76 -18.27 39.85
C GLY A 115 15.54 -17.27 40.70
N ARG A 116 15.71 -16.02 40.24
CA ARG A 116 16.40 -14.95 41.02
C ARG A 116 15.52 -14.34 42.11
N ASP A 117 14.20 -14.44 41.98
CA ASP A 117 13.23 -13.86 42.91
C ASP A 117 12.48 -15.00 43.61
N SER A 118 12.57 -15.04 44.94
CA SER A 118 11.94 -16.07 45.78
C SER A 118 10.50 -15.73 46.17
N SER A 119 9.91 -14.67 45.62
CA SER A 119 8.53 -14.31 45.89
C SER A 119 7.57 -15.39 45.38
N PRO A 120 6.38 -15.54 46.01
CA PRO A 120 5.42 -16.58 45.67
C PRO A 120 5.01 -16.61 44.18
N LEU A 121 4.99 -15.45 43.53
CA LEU A 121 4.69 -15.34 42.10
C LEU A 121 5.80 -15.98 41.27
N TYR A 122 7.05 -15.56 41.46
CA TYR A 122 8.18 -16.03 40.66
C TYR A 122 8.47 -17.51 40.90
N CYS A 123 8.33 -18.00 42.14
CA CYS A 123 8.40 -19.43 42.45
C CYS A 123 7.35 -20.25 41.69
N HIS A 124 6.11 -19.75 41.59
CA HIS A 124 5.04 -20.44 40.87
C HIS A 124 5.28 -20.43 39.35
N LEU A 125 5.70 -19.28 38.79
CA LEU A 125 6.07 -19.17 37.37
C LEU A 125 7.23 -20.11 37.04
N TYR A 126 8.29 -20.13 37.86
CA TYR A 126 9.44 -21.02 37.67
C TYR A 126 9.03 -22.49 37.66
N SER A 127 8.19 -22.91 38.62
CA SER A 127 7.70 -24.29 38.70
C SER A 127 6.87 -24.66 37.47
N SER A 128 6.02 -23.73 37.01
CA SER A 128 5.16 -23.94 35.85
C SER A 128 5.97 -24.04 34.54
N VAL A 129 6.99 -23.20 34.35
CA VAL A 129 7.91 -23.28 33.20
C VAL A 129 8.78 -24.55 33.26
N SER A 130 9.18 -24.99 34.46
CA SER A 130 10.01 -26.19 34.65
C SER A 130 9.29 -27.49 34.32
N ASN A 131 7.97 -27.53 34.53
CA ASN A 131 7.14 -28.70 34.25
C ASN A 131 6.60 -28.73 32.81
N MET A 132 6.91 -27.72 31.99
CA MET A 132 6.41 -27.62 30.63
C MET A 132 7.20 -28.53 29.68
N ASP A 133 6.47 -29.17 28.76
CA ASP A 133 7.07 -29.93 27.67
C ASP A 133 7.51 -28.99 26.55
N ILE A 134 8.83 -28.77 26.45
CA ILE A 134 9.46 -27.86 25.47
C ILE A 134 9.19 -28.33 24.03
N THR A 135 8.97 -29.62 23.80
CA THR A 135 8.72 -30.15 22.45
C THR A 135 7.37 -29.69 21.87
N LYS A 136 6.48 -29.17 22.73
CA LYS A 136 5.19 -28.59 22.34
C LYS A 136 5.26 -27.09 22.06
N LEU A 137 6.42 -26.46 22.27
CA LEU A 137 6.62 -25.04 21.99
C LEU A 137 7.09 -24.85 20.54
N ASP A 138 6.50 -23.87 19.88
CA ASP A 138 6.96 -23.36 18.60
C ASP A 138 7.24 -21.86 18.71
N TRP A 139 7.75 -21.27 17.63
CA TRP A 139 8.08 -19.84 17.55
C TRP A 139 6.86 -18.91 17.77
N LYS A 140 5.63 -19.41 17.65
CA LYS A 140 4.41 -18.62 17.88
C LYS A 140 4.10 -18.50 19.36
N ASN A 141 4.57 -19.44 20.19
CA ASN A 141 4.40 -19.36 21.63
C ASN A 141 5.37 -18.32 22.21
N PRO A 142 4.90 -17.27 22.90
CA PRO A 142 5.77 -16.24 23.49
C PRO A 142 6.86 -16.82 24.41
N LEU A 143 6.58 -17.94 25.10
CA LEU A 143 7.54 -18.60 25.99
C LEU A 143 8.78 -19.10 25.26
N ALA A 144 8.65 -19.50 23.99
CA ALA A 144 9.78 -19.90 23.16
C ALA A 144 10.79 -18.76 22.92
N SER A 145 10.35 -17.51 23.15
CA SER A 145 11.16 -16.28 23.06
C SER A 145 11.31 -15.57 24.41
N GLN A 146 11.22 -16.32 25.52
CA GLN A 146 11.40 -15.82 26.89
C GLN A 146 10.31 -14.83 27.38
N VAL A 147 9.16 -14.80 26.72
CA VAL A 147 8.05 -13.89 27.06
C VAL A 147 6.93 -14.66 27.74
N ILE A 148 6.43 -14.15 28.86
CA ILE A 148 5.23 -14.69 29.54
C ILE A 148 4.05 -13.77 29.22
N SER A 149 3.08 -14.27 28.44
CA SER A 149 1.83 -13.57 28.16
C SER A 149 0.83 -13.74 29.30
N ASP A 150 0.05 -12.70 29.60
CA ASP A 150 -1.05 -12.75 30.56
C ASP A 150 -2.21 -13.65 30.12
N GLU A 151 -2.31 -13.92 28.81
CA GLU A 151 -3.27 -14.85 28.22
C GLU A 151 -2.79 -16.31 28.27
N SER A 152 -1.53 -16.57 28.63
CA SER A 152 -0.98 -17.92 28.69
C SER A 152 -1.67 -18.78 29.74
N GLU A 153 -1.75 -20.09 29.49
CA GLU A 153 -2.29 -21.05 30.47
C GLU A 153 -1.57 -20.95 31.83
N LEU A 154 -0.26 -20.74 31.78
CA LEU A 154 0.61 -20.54 32.94
C LEU A 154 0.17 -19.38 33.84
N VAL A 155 -0.28 -18.25 33.25
CA VAL A 155 -0.80 -17.10 34.00
C VAL A 155 -2.27 -17.30 34.41
N ASN A 156 -3.07 -17.98 33.60
CA ASN A 156 -4.46 -18.27 33.90
C ASN A 156 -4.64 -19.25 35.08
N GLN A 157 -3.69 -20.16 35.27
CA GLN A 157 -3.66 -21.08 36.40
C GLN A 157 -3.19 -20.43 37.72
N LEU A 158 -2.70 -19.17 37.69
CA LEU A 158 -2.32 -18.45 38.91
C LEU A 158 -3.53 -18.18 39.80
N SER A 159 -3.36 -18.39 41.10
CA SER A 159 -4.37 -17.99 42.10
C SER A 159 -4.61 -16.48 42.08
N GLY A 160 -5.79 -16.03 42.54
CA GLY A 160 -6.23 -14.63 42.39
C GLY A 160 -5.24 -13.58 42.90
N ASN A 161 -4.53 -13.83 44.00
CA ASN A 161 -3.51 -12.92 44.52
C ASN A 161 -2.23 -12.92 43.68
N LEU A 162 -1.79 -14.07 43.17
CA LEU A 162 -0.65 -14.18 42.27
C LEU A 162 -0.96 -13.55 40.91
N LYS A 163 -2.15 -13.78 40.36
CA LYS A 163 -2.62 -13.12 39.13
C LYS A 163 -2.71 -11.59 39.31
N LYS A 164 -3.20 -11.11 40.46
CA LYS A 164 -3.14 -9.68 40.82
C LYS A 164 -1.70 -9.16 40.90
N GLY A 165 -0.78 -9.96 41.44
CA GLY A 165 0.65 -9.66 41.50
C GLY A 165 1.29 -9.53 40.12
N PHE A 166 0.99 -10.49 39.22
CA PHE A 166 1.42 -10.48 37.83
C PHE A 166 0.91 -9.22 37.08
N MET A 167 -0.39 -8.92 37.21
CA MET A 167 -1.02 -7.75 36.56
C MET A 167 -0.69 -6.40 37.23
N LYS A 168 0.14 -6.36 38.27
CA LYS A 168 0.46 -5.12 38.99
C LYS A 168 1.15 -4.09 38.09
N LEU A 169 2.01 -4.54 37.17
CA LEU A 169 2.69 -3.66 36.21
C LEU A 169 1.68 -3.02 35.24
N THR A 170 0.78 -3.82 34.67
CA THR A 170 -0.30 -3.32 33.81
C THR A 170 -1.13 -2.25 34.51
N ARG A 171 -1.54 -2.47 35.76
CA ARG A 171 -2.31 -1.47 36.53
C ARG A 171 -1.56 -0.17 36.79
N LYS A 172 -0.23 -0.19 36.84
CA LYS A 172 0.60 1.01 37.00
C LYS A 172 0.77 1.77 35.67
N MET A 173 0.80 1.05 34.55
CA MET A 173 0.94 1.61 33.21
C MET A 173 -0.40 2.06 32.61
N THR A 174 -1.53 1.53 33.10
CA THR A 174 -2.87 1.88 32.64
C THR A 174 -3.49 2.94 33.58
N PRO A 175 -3.49 4.23 33.19
CA PRO A 175 -4.22 5.24 33.94
C PRO A 175 -5.73 4.98 33.88
N LYS A 176 -6.47 5.47 34.86
CA LYS A 176 -7.93 5.48 34.78
C LYS A 176 -8.35 6.41 33.63
N PRO A 177 -9.24 5.99 32.73
CA PRO A 177 -9.73 6.86 31.67
C PRO A 177 -10.47 8.05 32.28
N PHE A 178 -10.25 9.25 31.71
CA PHE A 178 -11.02 10.43 32.11
C PHE A 178 -12.42 10.37 31.48
N THR A 179 -13.46 10.63 32.27
CA THR A 179 -14.86 10.62 31.80
C THR A 179 -15.11 11.64 30.69
N ILE A 180 -14.41 12.79 30.75
CA ILE A 180 -14.49 13.83 29.72
C ILE A 180 -14.16 13.30 28.31
N ILE A 181 -13.26 12.31 28.18
CA ILE A 181 -12.94 11.73 26.87
C ILE A 181 -14.13 10.95 26.31
N GLN A 182 -14.84 10.23 27.16
CA GLN A 182 -16.05 9.51 26.76
C GLN A 182 -17.15 10.49 26.33
N GLU A 183 -17.31 11.59 27.06
CA GLU A 183 -18.26 12.66 26.72
C GLU A 183 -17.91 13.28 25.36
N MET A 184 -16.65 13.67 25.14
CA MET A 184 -16.17 14.21 23.85
C MET A 184 -16.37 13.23 22.68
N CYS A 185 -16.13 11.93 22.89
CA CYS A 185 -16.38 10.92 21.87
C CYS A 185 -17.87 10.80 21.52
N ASN A 186 -18.75 10.83 22.52
CA ASN A 186 -20.20 10.77 22.30
C ASN A 186 -20.71 12.02 21.59
N GLU A 187 -20.18 13.19 21.93
CA GLU A 187 -20.47 14.46 21.26
C GLU A 187 -20.05 14.41 19.79
N PHE A 188 -18.81 14.00 19.51
CA PHE A 188 -18.31 13.82 18.14
C PHE A 188 -19.22 12.93 17.28
N VAL A 189 -19.64 11.76 17.79
CA VAL A 189 -20.54 10.86 17.06
C VAL A 189 -21.91 11.49 16.83
N THR A 190 -22.41 12.24 17.81
CA THR A 190 -23.72 12.91 17.71
C THR A 190 -23.70 14.02 16.67
N ASP A 191 -22.61 14.78 16.58
CA ASP A 191 -22.47 15.90 15.65
C ASP A 191 -22.14 15.46 14.23
N PHE A 192 -21.37 14.38 14.06
CA PHE A 192 -21.10 13.82 12.73
C PHE A 192 -22.38 13.42 11.98
N ASN A 193 -23.43 13.02 12.69
CA ASN A 193 -24.70 12.64 12.10
C ASN A 193 -25.59 13.84 11.70
N LYS A 194 -25.19 15.10 11.96
CA LYS A 194 -26.04 16.29 11.81
C LYS A 194 -25.77 17.16 10.58
N LEU A 195 -24.75 16.87 9.77
CA LEU A 195 -24.35 17.78 8.68
C LEU A 195 -24.17 17.01 7.37
N GLU A 196 -25.06 17.26 6.42
CA GLU A 196 -24.74 17.20 4.99
C GLU A 196 -25.04 18.60 4.43
N ASP A 197 -24.00 19.37 4.13
CA ASP A 197 -24.16 20.55 3.27
C ASP A 197 -24.62 20.05 1.89
N GLU A 198 -25.55 20.75 1.25
CA GLU A 198 -25.99 20.36 -0.08
C GLU A 198 -24.82 20.42 -1.09
N PRO A 199 -24.54 19.33 -1.84
CA PRO A 199 -23.49 19.32 -2.84
C PRO A 199 -23.67 20.38 -3.92
N ILE A 200 -22.57 20.89 -4.48
CA ILE A 200 -22.64 21.68 -5.71
C ILE A 200 -23.04 20.76 -6.87
N TYR A 201 -24.28 20.89 -7.32
CA TYR A 201 -24.81 20.20 -8.51
C TYR A 201 -24.62 20.98 -9.80
N THR A 202 -24.14 22.23 -9.75
CA THR A 202 -23.95 23.04 -10.96
C THR A 202 -22.70 22.61 -11.72
N LYS A 203 -22.79 22.67 -13.06
CA LYS A 203 -21.66 22.40 -13.93
C LYS A 203 -20.62 23.52 -13.82
N LEU A 204 -19.43 23.18 -13.36
CA LEU A 204 -18.29 24.10 -13.27
C LEU A 204 -17.42 24.03 -14.54
N VAL A 205 -16.61 25.05 -14.73
CA VAL A 205 -15.65 25.20 -15.83
C VAL A 205 -14.35 25.79 -15.32
N HIS A 206 -13.24 25.51 -16.03
CA HIS A 206 -11.97 26.16 -15.80
C HIS A 206 -11.97 27.51 -16.53
N ASP A 207 -12.05 28.59 -15.77
CA ASP A 207 -12.16 29.98 -16.24
C ASP A 207 -11.16 30.93 -15.52
N GLY A 208 -10.24 30.37 -14.74
CA GLY A 208 -9.27 31.13 -13.96
C GLY A 208 -9.80 31.69 -12.63
N THR A 209 -11.01 31.33 -12.21
CA THR A 209 -11.60 31.75 -10.92
C THR A 209 -11.60 30.63 -9.88
N TRP A 210 -11.61 31.03 -8.60
CA TRP A 210 -11.81 30.12 -7.46
C TRP A 210 -13.26 29.63 -7.40
N LYS A 211 -13.45 28.33 -7.15
CA LYS A 211 -14.79 27.69 -7.09
C LYS A 211 -15.40 27.67 -5.70
N GLU A 212 -14.69 28.23 -4.73
CA GLU A 212 -15.11 28.32 -3.33
C GLU A 212 -14.92 29.75 -2.82
N SER A 213 -15.65 30.09 -1.75
CA SER A 213 -15.51 31.39 -1.08
C SER A 213 -14.15 31.54 -0.42
N GLU A 214 -13.75 32.79 -0.18
CA GLU A 214 -12.53 33.08 0.59
C GLU A 214 -12.55 32.45 1.98
N GLU A 215 -13.71 32.37 2.63
CA GLU A 215 -13.89 31.74 3.94
C GLU A 215 -13.57 30.24 3.90
N ASN A 216 -14.12 29.52 2.91
CA ASN A 216 -13.86 28.09 2.75
C ASN A 216 -12.39 27.82 2.44
N ILE A 217 -11.80 28.62 1.54
CA ILE A 217 -10.36 28.53 1.22
C ILE A 217 -9.49 28.83 2.45
N ALA A 218 -9.86 29.82 3.26
CA ALA A 218 -9.16 30.15 4.50
C ALA A 218 -9.24 29.01 5.53
N ASN A 219 -10.39 28.32 5.63
CA ASN A 219 -10.54 27.17 6.52
C ASN A 219 -9.69 25.98 6.08
N VAL A 220 -9.67 25.67 4.77
CA VAL A 220 -8.77 24.64 4.21
C VAL A 220 -7.29 25.03 4.44
N THR A 221 -6.96 26.31 4.30
CA THR A 221 -5.61 26.82 4.54
C THR A 221 -5.16 26.57 5.99
N LYS A 222 -6.03 26.78 6.98
CA LYS A 222 -5.73 26.49 8.39
C LYS A 222 -5.43 25.00 8.60
N GLU A 223 -6.23 24.12 8.01
CA GLU A 223 -6.02 22.67 8.09
C GLU A 223 -4.66 22.26 7.49
N ILE A 224 -4.27 22.83 6.35
CA ILE A 224 -2.94 22.58 5.74
C ILE A 224 -1.82 23.12 6.64
N LEU A 225 -1.99 24.30 7.23
CA LEU A 225 -1.01 24.90 8.15
C LEU A 225 -0.84 24.08 9.43
N ASP A 226 -1.92 23.52 9.98
CA ASP A 226 -1.85 22.62 11.14
C ASP A 226 -1.07 21.34 10.81
N VAL A 227 -1.27 20.77 9.60
CA VAL A 227 -0.45 19.66 9.11
C VAL A 227 1.04 20.06 9.00
N LEU A 228 1.35 21.24 8.46
CA LEU A 228 2.74 21.73 8.38
C LEU A 228 3.36 21.93 9.77
N LYS A 229 2.59 22.42 10.74
CA LYS A 229 3.02 22.56 12.13
C LYS A 229 3.39 21.20 12.74
N ASP A 230 2.58 20.18 12.50
CA ASP A 230 2.87 18.82 12.97
C ASP A 230 4.13 18.24 12.29
N ILE A 231 4.30 18.49 11.00
CA ILE A 231 5.50 18.10 10.25
C ILE A 231 6.76 18.75 10.82
N TRP A 232 6.72 20.06 11.10
CA TRP A 232 7.86 20.78 11.67
C TRP A 232 8.22 20.36 13.09
N ASN A 233 7.24 19.88 13.86
CA ASN A 233 7.47 19.33 15.19
C ASN A 233 7.99 17.88 15.16
N ASN A 234 8.01 17.23 13.99
CA ASN A 234 8.46 15.85 13.84
C ASN A 234 9.98 15.79 13.67
N SER A 235 10.67 15.23 14.67
CA SER A 235 12.13 15.09 14.70
C SER A 235 12.69 14.21 13.57
N ALA A 236 11.88 13.35 12.94
CA ALA A 236 12.30 12.54 11.80
C ALA A 236 12.73 13.40 10.59
N PHE A 237 12.20 14.63 10.47
CA PHE A 237 12.53 15.56 9.40
C PHE A 237 13.59 16.59 9.81
N SER A 238 14.27 16.39 10.94
CA SER A 238 15.45 17.19 11.28
C SER A 238 16.54 17.04 10.23
N SER A 239 17.48 17.99 10.18
CA SER A 239 18.59 17.97 9.22
C SER A 239 19.48 16.73 9.35
N GLU A 240 19.47 16.07 10.51
CA GLU A 240 20.20 14.83 10.79
C GLU A 240 19.54 13.61 10.13
N PHE A 241 18.22 13.45 10.28
CA PHE A 241 17.51 12.24 9.85
C PHE A 241 16.85 12.35 8.47
N ALA A 242 16.53 13.56 8.00
CA ALA A 242 15.77 13.77 6.77
C ALA A 242 16.39 13.08 5.53
N LYS A 243 17.72 12.95 5.51
CA LYS A 243 18.46 12.31 4.40
C LYS A 243 18.36 10.79 4.37
N THR A 244 18.04 10.16 5.49
CA THR A 244 17.96 8.69 5.62
C THR A 244 16.54 8.17 5.46
N LEU A 245 15.55 9.06 5.35
CA LEU A 245 14.15 8.69 5.24
C LEU A 245 13.85 7.95 3.94
N SER A 246 13.02 6.92 4.08
CA SER A 246 12.49 6.19 2.94
C SER A 246 11.46 7.04 2.17
N GLU A 247 11.25 6.70 0.91
CA GLU A 247 10.20 7.30 0.06
C GLU A 247 8.82 7.16 0.70
N GLY A 248 8.52 5.97 1.25
CA GLY A 248 7.27 5.71 1.94
C GLY A 248 7.08 6.55 3.20
N THR A 249 8.14 6.81 3.97
CA THR A 249 8.06 7.68 5.16
C THR A 249 7.77 9.14 4.77
N TYR A 250 8.45 9.64 3.74
CA TYR A 250 8.23 10.99 3.23
C TYR A 250 6.82 11.16 2.67
N GLN A 251 6.38 10.20 1.84
CA GLN A 251 5.05 10.16 1.26
C GLN A 251 3.95 10.11 2.33
N SER A 252 4.05 9.20 3.30
CA SER A 252 2.99 8.97 4.30
C SER A 252 2.91 10.05 5.37
N THR A 253 4.02 10.74 5.68
CA THR A 253 4.06 11.72 6.76
C THR A 253 3.89 13.17 6.29
N ILE A 254 4.26 13.48 5.05
CA ILE A 254 4.22 14.86 4.52
C ILE A 254 3.22 14.98 3.39
N ILE A 255 3.43 14.22 2.31
CA ILE A 255 2.70 14.41 1.06
C ILE A 255 1.23 14.01 1.22
N LEU A 256 0.97 12.82 1.75
CA LEU A 256 -0.38 12.30 1.92
C LEU A 256 -1.22 13.16 2.89
N PRO A 257 -0.71 13.56 4.09
CA PRO A 257 -1.44 14.46 4.97
C PRO A 257 -1.74 15.82 4.33
N ALA A 258 -0.77 16.43 3.61
CA ALA A 258 -0.97 17.71 2.94
C ALA A 258 -2.07 17.61 1.85
N ILE A 259 -2.03 16.57 1.01
CA ILE A 259 -3.07 16.33 0.00
C ILE A 259 -4.44 16.07 0.67
N ARG A 260 -4.47 15.28 1.75
CA ARG A 260 -5.72 15.00 2.50
C ARG A 260 -6.33 16.27 3.07
N ALA A 261 -5.54 17.12 3.72
CA ALA A 261 -6.02 18.41 4.23
C ALA A 261 -6.56 19.30 3.10
N SER A 262 -5.85 19.34 1.97
CA SER A 262 -6.23 20.14 0.80
C SER A 262 -7.53 19.67 0.15
N LEU A 263 -7.79 18.36 0.15
CA LEU A 263 -8.96 17.75 -0.50
C LEU A 263 -10.04 17.31 0.51
N LYS A 264 -9.94 17.75 1.77
CA LYS A 264 -10.94 17.50 2.82
C LYS A 264 -12.22 18.30 2.52
N ASN A 265 -13.39 17.70 2.72
CA ASN A 265 -14.69 18.39 2.58
C ASN A 265 -14.82 19.12 1.22
N LEU A 266 -14.59 18.43 0.11
CA LEU A 266 -14.84 19.03 -1.20
C LEU A 266 -16.34 19.30 -1.36
N PRO A 267 -16.75 20.43 -1.95
CA PRO A 267 -18.15 20.79 -2.09
C PRO A 267 -18.87 20.02 -3.22
N ILE A 268 -18.37 18.86 -3.66
CA ILE A 268 -18.89 18.10 -4.83
C ILE A 268 -18.98 16.61 -4.50
N GLY A 269 -20.11 16.22 -3.89
CA GLY A 269 -20.53 14.85 -3.61
C GLY A 269 -19.54 14.03 -2.77
N ASP A 270 -20.00 12.95 -2.12
CA ASP A 270 -19.14 12.23 -1.16
C ASP A 270 -18.52 10.94 -1.71
N SER A 271 -18.71 10.68 -3.00
CA SER A 271 -18.29 9.43 -3.64
C SER A 271 -16.84 9.47 -4.13
N PHE A 272 -15.90 9.90 -3.31
CA PHE A 272 -14.47 9.86 -3.65
C PHE A 272 -13.59 9.46 -2.46
N PHE A 273 -12.38 9.01 -2.74
CA PHE A 273 -11.38 8.70 -1.72
C PHE A 273 -9.97 8.85 -2.27
N ILE A 274 -9.00 8.95 -1.36
CA ILE A 274 -7.57 8.95 -1.68
C ILE A 274 -7.00 7.57 -1.35
N SER A 275 -6.40 6.89 -2.33
CA SER A 275 -5.67 5.63 -2.12
C SER A 275 -4.17 5.83 -2.17
N THR A 276 -3.42 4.91 -1.57
CA THR A 276 -1.94 4.88 -1.56
C THR A 276 -1.39 3.71 -2.38
N SER A 277 -0.05 3.62 -2.46
CA SER A 277 0.79 2.70 -3.27
C SER A 277 0.42 1.21 -3.30
N GLU A 278 -0.48 0.74 -2.43
CA GLU A 278 -0.98 -0.63 -2.44
C GLU A 278 -2.07 -0.87 -3.50
N LYS A 279 -2.80 0.19 -3.91
CA LYS A 279 -3.88 0.07 -4.88
C LYS A 279 -3.34 0.11 -6.31
N GLN A 280 -3.72 -0.90 -7.09
CA GLN A 280 -3.45 -0.93 -8.53
C GLN A 280 -4.41 -0.02 -9.29
N SER A 281 -3.86 0.74 -10.24
CA SER A 281 -4.63 1.56 -11.19
C SER A 281 -5.44 0.66 -12.13
N VAL A 282 -6.76 0.87 -12.12
CA VAL A 282 -7.74 0.25 -13.01
C VAL A 282 -7.52 0.76 -14.44
N ALA A 283 -7.23 2.06 -14.60
CA ALA A 283 -6.99 2.65 -15.92
C ALA A 283 -5.78 2.00 -16.60
N SER A 284 -4.68 1.86 -15.86
CA SER A 284 -3.46 1.22 -16.37
C SER A 284 -3.62 -0.29 -16.59
N ALA A 285 -4.37 -0.98 -15.73
CA ALA A 285 -4.71 -2.38 -15.91
C ALA A 285 -5.54 -2.61 -17.18
N ASN A 286 -6.58 -1.78 -17.38
CA ASN A 286 -7.43 -1.84 -18.57
C ASN A 286 -6.62 -1.67 -19.85
N ARG A 287 -5.66 -0.74 -19.88
CA ARG A 287 -4.77 -0.57 -21.03
C ARG A 287 -3.93 -1.81 -21.32
N LYS A 288 -3.35 -2.43 -20.29
CA LYS A 288 -2.45 -3.58 -20.46
C LYS A 288 -3.19 -4.86 -20.91
N GLY A 289 -4.48 -4.96 -20.62
CA GLY A 289 -5.31 -6.10 -20.97
C GLY A 289 -5.25 -7.24 -19.94
N ASP A 290 -6.08 -8.26 -20.16
CA ASP A 290 -6.27 -9.37 -19.23
C ASP A 290 -4.95 -10.10 -18.93
N GLY A 291 -4.76 -10.46 -17.65
CA GLY A 291 -3.57 -11.15 -17.17
C GLY A 291 -2.37 -10.24 -16.86
N PHE A 292 -2.44 -8.94 -17.12
CA PHE A 292 -1.38 -7.99 -16.79
C PHE A 292 -1.72 -7.07 -15.62
N MET A 293 -0.79 -6.97 -14.67
CA MET A 293 -0.91 -6.05 -13.55
C MET A 293 -0.79 -4.59 -14.01
N GLY A 294 -1.82 -3.78 -13.77
CA GLY A 294 -1.76 -2.31 -13.83
C GLY A 294 -0.65 -1.70 -12.96
N ARG A 295 -0.30 -0.44 -13.22
CA ARG A 295 0.66 0.30 -12.41
C ARG A 295 0.12 0.58 -11.00
N ARG A 296 1.02 0.92 -10.08
CA ARG A 296 0.72 1.31 -8.70
C ARG A 296 1.32 2.70 -8.46
N PRO A 297 0.52 3.76 -8.64
CA PRO A 297 0.90 5.11 -8.28
C PRO A 297 0.98 5.25 -6.75
N ASP A 298 1.82 6.14 -6.25
CA ASP A 298 2.03 6.27 -4.80
C ASP A 298 0.81 6.83 -4.08
N ILE A 299 0.11 7.76 -4.71
CA ILE A 299 -1.19 8.27 -4.28
C ILE A 299 -2.10 8.41 -5.50
N MET A 300 -3.38 8.09 -5.35
CA MET A 300 -4.41 8.38 -6.35
C MET A 300 -5.61 9.05 -5.70
N PHE A 301 -6.19 10.04 -6.39
CA PHE A 301 -7.54 10.51 -6.09
C PHE A 301 -8.54 9.79 -6.96
N VAL A 302 -9.48 9.10 -6.32
CA VAL A 302 -10.39 8.16 -6.96
C VAL A 302 -11.83 8.60 -6.71
N ALA A 303 -12.60 8.80 -7.77
CA ALA A 303 -14.01 9.13 -7.72
C ALA A 303 -14.86 7.94 -8.17
N LYS A 304 -15.86 7.56 -7.40
CA LYS A 304 -16.93 6.65 -7.83
C LYS A 304 -18.08 7.51 -8.38
N TYR A 305 -18.45 7.24 -9.62
CA TYR A 305 -19.65 7.83 -10.21
C TYR A 305 -20.46 6.74 -10.89
N ARG A 306 -21.72 6.61 -10.48
CA ARG A 306 -22.57 5.45 -10.80
C ARG A 306 -21.88 4.16 -10.32
N GLU A 307 -21.78 3.14 -11.16
CA GLU A 307 -21.08 1.88 -10.86
C GLU A 307 -19.66 1.82 -11.44
N THR A 308 -19.04 2.98 -11.71
CA THR A 308 -17.68 3.04 -12.28
C THR A 308 -16.76 3.88 -11.41
N ILE A 309 -15.51 3.42 -11.30
CA ILE A 309 -14.43 4.10 -10.60
C ILE A 309 -13.60 4.86 -11.61
N PHE A 310 -13.29 6.13 -11.33
CA PHE A 310 -12.47 7.01 -12.14
C PHE A 310 -11.28 7.50 -11.32
N GLU A 311 -10.11 7.53 -11.94
CA GLU A 311 -8.86 8.02 -11.34
C GLU A 311 -8.58 9.41 -11.90
N LEU A 312 -8.71 10.45 -11.06
CA LEU A 312 -8.64 11.85 -11.50
C LEU A 312 -7.31 12.54 -11.17
N MET A 313 -6.54 11.95 -10.26
CA MET A 313 -5.21 12.41 -9.88
C MET A 313 -4.29 11.23 -9.66
N TYR A 314 -3.04 11.37 -10.12
CA TYR A 314 -1.94 10.47 -9.82
C TYR A 314 -0.83 11.25 -9.13
N VAL A 315 -0.16 10.63 -8.16
CA VAL A 315 1.00 11.19 -7.48
C VAL A 315 2.14 10.18 -7.52
N GLU A 316 3.30 10.66 -7.96
CA GLU A 316 4.55 9.90 -7.96
C GLU A 316 5.54 10.60 -7.04
N CYS A 317 6.03 9.85 -6.06
CA CYS A 317 6.92 10.35 -5.03
C CYS A 317 8.33 9.82 -5.23
N SER A 318 9.30 10.70 -5.01
CA SER A 318 10.68 10.31 -4.77
C SER A 318 11.02 10.53 -3.30
N ARG A 319 12.21 10.08 -2.89
CA ARG A 319 12.78 10.47 -1.59
C ARG A 319 13.09 11.96 -1.58
N LEU A 320 13.13 12.56 -0.39
CA LEU A 320 13.52 13.96 -0.19
C LEU A 320 14.86 14.32 -0.87
N ILE A 321 15.79 13.36 -0.91
CA ILE A 321 16.99 13.44 -1.73
C ILE A 321 16.89 12.37 -2.81
N CYS A 322 16.78 12.80 -4.06
CA CYS A 322 16.67 11.91 -5.21
C CYS A 322 17.66 12.30 -6.32
N THR A 323 17.94 11.36 -7.22
CA THR A 323 18.81 11.59 -8.37
C THR A 323 18.05 12.33 -9.47
N ALA A 324 18.77 13.05 -10.33
CA ALA A 324 18.17 13.70 -11.50
C ALA A 324 17.45 12.69 -12.42
N GLN A 325 18.00 11.47 -12.55
CA GLN A 325 17.37 10.40 -13.34
C GLN A 325 16.02 9.98 -12.75
N LYS A 326 15.91 9.82 -11.42
CA LYS A 326 14.65 9.51 -10.75
C LYS A 326 13.59 10.59 -11.00
N LYS A 327 13.97 11.88 -10.99
CA LYS A 327 13.07 12.98 -11.36
C LYS A 327 12.54 12.83 -12.79
N ILE A 328 13.39 12.46 -13.76
CA ILE A 328 12.96 12.28 -15.16
C ILE A 328 12.07 11.04 -15.29
N ASP A 329 12.45 9.92 -14.67
CA ASP A 329 11.72 8.66 -14.77
C ASP A 329 10.32 8.77 -14.16
N ASP A 330 10.20 9.45 -13.01
CA ASP A 330 8.92 9.66 -12.33
C ASP A 330 8.00 10.60 -13.12
N ASP A 331 8.52 11.64 -13.76
CA ASP A 331 7.73 12.49 -14.66
C ASP A 331 7.21 11.68 -15.86
N ILE A 332 8.07 10.85 -16.46
CA ILE A 332 7.69 9.95 -17.56
C ILE A 332 6.61 8.96 -17.13
N LYS A 333 6.76 8.39 -15.93
CA LYS A 333 5.77 7.48 -15.35
C LYS A 333 4.43 8.20 -15.17
N LEU A 334 4.47 9.40 -14.59
CA LEU A 334 3.30 10.20 -14.22
C LEU A 334 2.47 10.63 -15.44
N TRP A 335 3.06 11.25 -16.47
CA TRP A 335 2.24 11.69 -17.61
C TRP A 335 1.61 10.50 -18.37
N ARG A 336 2.26 9.34 -18.37
CA ARG A 336 1.71 8.09 -18.95
C ARG A 336 0.51 7.59 -18.14
N GLU A 337 0.54 7.72 -16.81
CA GLU A 337 -0.59 7.39 -15.95
C GLU A 337 -1.75 8.37 -16.13
N CYS A 338 -1.47 9.67 -16.20
CA CYS A 338 -2.48 10.67 -16.53
C CYS A 338 -3.14 10.37 -17.89
N ASN A 339 -2.35 9.92 -18.88
CA ASN A 339 -2.86 9.54 -20.19
C ASN A 339 -3.77 8.31 -20.14
N ASP A 340 -3.37 7.27 -19.39
CA ASP A 340 -4.17 6.07 -19.15
C ASP A 340 -5.49 6.43 -18.43
N GLY A 341 -5.44 7.28 -17.41
CA GLY A 341 -6.62 7.77 -16.67
C GLY A 341 -7.58 8.58 -17.54
N LEU A 342 -7.07 9.50 -18.36
CA LEU A 342 -7.90 10.31 -19.25
C LEU A 342 -8.61 9.40 -20.27
N PHE A 343 -7.88 8.42 -20.79
CA PHE A 343 -8.41 7.44 -21.71
C PHE A 343 -9.51 6.58 -21.07
N TRP A 344 -9.30 6.12 -19.83
CA TRP A 344 -10.29 5.37 -19.07
C TRP A 344 -11.59 6.16 -18.85
N VAL A 345 -11.49 7.45 -18.51
CA VAL A 345 -12.65 8.34 -18.43
C VAL A 345 -13.37 8.40 -19.77
N ARG A 346 -12.64 8.64 -20.88
CA ARG A 346 -13.22 8.80 -22.22
C ARG A 346 -13.92 7.56 -22.77
N GLN A 347 -13.49 6.37 -22.37
CA GLN A 347 -14.17 5.13 -22.72
C GLN A 347 -15.59 5.03 -22.15
N THR A 348 -15.84 5.68 -21.01
CA THR A 348 -17.09 5.58 -20.26
C THR A 348 -17.94 6.84 -20.38
N LEU A 349 -17.30 8.01 -20.31
CA LEU A 349 -17.92 9.33 -20.28
C LEU A 349 -17.26 10.28 -21.29
N LYS A 350 -18.01 11.28 -21.74
CA LYS A 350 -17.53 12.36 -22.62
C LYS A 350 -17.65 13.70 -21.90
N PRO A 351 -16.70 14.01 -20.99
CA PRO A 351 -16.62 15.34 -20.42
C PRO A 351 -16.15 16.34 -21.48
N ASP A 352 -16.38 17.64 -21.26
CA ASP A 352 -16.05 18.68 -22.23
C ASP A 352 -14.55 18.68 -22.57
N LYS A 353 -14.23 18.80 -23.86
CA LYS A 353 -12.85 19.00 -24.33
C LYS A 353 -12.36 20.39 -23.92
N ASP A 354 -11.04 20.58 -23.83
CA ASP A 354 -10.40 21.81 -23.32
C ASP A 354 -10.77 22.23 -21.89
N GLN A 355 -11.59 21.43 -21.20
CA GLN A 355 -12.05 21.70 -19.84
C GLN A 355 -11.62 20.56 -18.91
N PHE A 356 -11.99 19.32 -19.23
CA PHE A 356 -11.64 18.19 -18.37
C PHE A 356 -10.19 17.73 -18.57
N GLY A 357 -9.48 17.52 -17.46
CA GLY A 357 -8.14 16.95 -17.46
C GLY A 357 -7.89 16.01 -16.28
N ILE A 358 -6.77 15.30 -16.35
CA ILE A 358 -6.25 14.46 -15.26
C ILE A 358 -5.08 15.18 -14.60
N VAL A 359 -5.10 15.27 -13.28
CA VAL A 359 -4.06 15.93 -12.51
C VAL A 359 -2.90 14.96 -12.28
N GLY A 360 -1.67 15.43 -12.50
CA GLY A 360 -0.46 14.73 -12.10
C GLY A 360 0.27 15.55 -11.05
N VAL A 361 0.70 14.94 -9.96
CA VAL A 361 1.56 15.59 -8.95
C VAL A 361 2.85 14.80 -8.85
N GLN A 362 3.97 15.44 -9.13
CA GLN A 362 5.29 14.84 -8.96
C GLN A 362 5.96 15.42 -7.72
N ILE A 363 6.45 14.56 -6.83
CA ILE A 363 7.31 14.96 -5.72
C ILE A 363 8.75 14.58 -6.05
N ALA A 364 9.55 15.58 -6.41
CA ALA A 364 10.90 15.43 -6.94
C ALA A 364 11.94 15.99 -5.95
N GLY A 365 12.28 15.22 -4.92
CA GLY A 365 13.11 15.68 -3.82
C GLY A 365 12.30 16.55 -2.87
N ASN A 366 12.71 17.81 -2.69
CA ASN A 366 11.98 18.81 -1.93
C ASN A 366 11.03 19.67 -2.79
N GLU A 367 10.80 19.32 -4.05
CA GLU A 367 9.95 20.09 -4.97
C GLU A 367 8.65 19.33 -5.29
N LEU A 368 7.53 20.05 -5.31
CA LEU A 368 6.25 19.59 -5.81
C LEU A 368 6.00 20.22 -7.19
N HIS A 369 5.80 19.38 -8.21
CA HIS A 369 5.37 19.80 -9.54
C HIS A 369 3.89 19.42 -9.75
N LEU A 370 3.05 20.44 -9.98
CA LEU A 370 1.64 20.26 -10.29
C LEU A 370 1.44 20.33 -11.80
N ASN A 371 0.93 19.25 -12.37
CA ASN A 371 0.76 19.06 -13.81
C ASN A 371 -0.69 18.72 -14.17
N LEU A 372 -1.09 19.01 -15.40
CA LEU A 372 -2.44 18.74 -15.91
C LEU A 372 -2.39 18.20 -17.34
N LEU A 373 -3.02 17.04 -17.55
CA LEU A 373 -3.18 16.44 -18.88
C LEU A 373 -4.60 16.69 -19.40
N VAL A 374 -4.73 17.45 -20.48
CA VAL A 374 -6.01 17.83 -21.10
C VAL A 374 -6.06 17.34 -22.54
N ARG A 375 -7.25 16.95 -23.02
CA ARG A 375 -7.49 16.73 -24.45
C ARG A 375 -8.19 17.92 -25.06
N ASP A 376 -7.56 18.50 -26.08
CA ASP A 376 -8.07 19.67 -26.75
C ASP A 376 -9.23 19.37 -27.71
N ILE A 377 -9.90 20.41 -28.22
CA ILE A 377 -10.97 20.28 -29.22
C ILE A 377 -10.57 19.45 -30.45
N ARG A 378 -9.28 19.47 -30.82
CA ARG A 378 -8.70 18.73 -31.96
C ARG A 378 -8.24 17.32 -31.59
N ASN A 379 -8.62 16.84 -30.41
CA ASN A 379 -8.28 15.52 -29.88
C ASN A 379 -6.79 15.33 -29.53
N VAL A 380 -6.00 16.40 -29.45
CA VAL A 380 -4.58 16.33 -29.06
C VAL A 380 -4.47 16.36 -27.55
N HIS A 381 -3.70 15.44 -27.00
CA HIS A 381 -3.42 15.39 -25.56
C HIS A 381 -2.28 16.36 -25.27
N ARG A 382 -2.49 17.27 -24.31
CA ARG A 382 -1.54 18.30 -23.91
C ARG A 382 -1.23 18.14 -22.43
N TYR A 383 0.06 18.05 -22.12
CA TYR A 383 0.56 17.96 -20.76
C TYR A 383 1.16 19.30 -20.36
N TYR A 384 0.55 19.94 -19.36
CA TYR A 384 0.95 21.26 -18.88
C TYR A 384 1.60 21.16 -17.51
N HIS A 385 2.74 21.83 -17.34
CA HIS A 385 3.38 22.04 -16.05
C HIS A 385 2.84 23.35 -15.48
N LEU A 386 1.92 23.27 -14.50
CA LEU A 386 1.22 24.44 -13.98
C LEU A 386 2.09 25.19 -12.97
N ARG A 387 2.75 24.46 -12.09
CA ARG A 387 3.56 25.07 -11.02
C ARG A 387 4.61 24.10 -10.49
N SER A 388 5.71 24.66 -10.02
CA SER A 388 6.77 23.96 -9.29
C SER A 388 7.09 24.77 -8.04
N VAL A 389 7.02 24.16 -6.86
CA VAL A 389 7.25 24.84 -5.57
C VAL A 389 8.06 23.98 -4.62
N GLU A 390 8.81 24.63 -3.74
CA GLU A 390 9.48 23.94 -2.65
C GLU A 390 8.47 23.49 -1.58
N ILE A 391 8.66 22.28 -1.06
CA ILE A 391 7.88 21.70 0.02
C ILE A 391 8.57 22.09 1.33
N PRO A 392 7.91 22.85 2.22
CA PRO A 392 8.51 23.30 3.47
C PRO A 392 8.55 22.16 4.51
N VAL A 393 9.42 21.17 4.28
CA VAL A 393 9.62 20.01 5.17
C VAL A 393 10.18 20.43 6.53
N GLN A 394 10.94 21.53 6.55
CA GLN A 394 11.49 22.15 7.74
C GLN A 394 11.00 23.59 7.88
N PHE A 395 11.20 24.17 9.06
CA PHE A 395 10.89 25.57 9.31
C PHE A 395 11.45 26.45 8.19
N SER A 396 10.56 27.17 7.53
CA SER A 396 10.84 27.94 6.32
C SER A 396 10.23 29.33 6.43
N ASN A 397 10.69 30.25 5.59
CA ASN A 397 10.10 31.58 5.54
C ASN A 397 8.65 31.54 5.01
N GLY A 398 7.88 32.60 5.30
CA GLY A 398 6.48 32.66 4.94
C GLY A 398 6.19 32.61 3.43
N ARG A 399 7.15 32.98 2.58
CA ARG A 399 6.98 32.92 1.11
C ARG A 399 6.95 31.48 0.62
N VAL A 400 7.88 30.63 1.08
CA VAL A 400 7.92 29.20 0.73
C VAL A 400 6.62 28.52 1.17
N VAL A 401 6.16 28.82 2.40
CA VAL A 401 4.89 28.30 2.92
C VAL A 401 3.70 28.74 2.07
N TYR A 402 3.64 30.03 1.71
CA TYR A 402 2.57 30.56 0.86
C TYR A 402 2.53 29.92 -0.53
N GLU A 403 3.68 29.82 -1.22
CA GLU A 403 3.76 29.22 -2.55
C GLU A 403 3.32 27.74 -2.53
N PHE A 404 3.70 26.99 -1.48
CA PHE A 404 3.25 25.62 -1.27
C PHE A 404 1.73 25.51 -1.05
N ILE A 405 1.17 26.32 -0.12
CA ILE A 405 -0.27 26.32 0.18
C ILE A 405 -1.08 26.72 -1.05
N GLU A 406 -0.69 27.78 -1.75
CA GLU A 406 -1.42 28.23 -2.94
C GLU A 406 -1.41 27.15 -4.04
N THR A 407 -0.35 26.36 -4.15
CA THR A 407 -0.28 25.23 -5.08
C THR A 407 -1.25 24.12 -4.70
N LEU A 408 -1.39 23.82 -3.42
CA LEU A 408 -2.35 22.85 -2.90
C LEU A 408 -3.81 23.32 -3.06
N LEU A 409 -4.07 24.61 -2.88
CA LEU A 409 -5.37 25.20 -3.15
C LEU A 409 -5.71 25.17 -4.65
N LEU A 410 -4.73 25.42 -5.52
CA LEU A 410 -4.89 25.25 -6.96
C LEU A 410 -5.23 23.80 -7.31
N LEU A 411 -4.53 22.83 -6.72
CA LEU A 411 -4.87 21.41 -6.84
C LEU A 411 -6.32 21.14 -6.44
N ARG A 412 -6.77 21.64 -5.30
CA ARG A 412 -8.18 21.53 -4.84
C ARG A 412 -9.15 22.08 -5.88
N ASN A 413 -8.91 23.29 -6.38
CA ASN A 413 -9.75 23.95 -7.38
C ASN A 413 -9.85 23.14 -8.69
N LEU A 414 -8.74 22.52 -9.12
CA LEU A 414 -8.71 21.63 -10.28
C LEU A 414 -9.56 20.37 -10.06
N ILE A 415 -9.42 19.72 -8.90
CA ILE A 415 -10.18 18.50 -8.57
C ILE A 415 -11.68 18.78 -8.47
N ILE A 416 -12.07 19.87 -7.81
CA ILE A 416 -13.47 20.33 -7.73
C ILE A 416 -14.05 20.48 -9.14
N THR A 417 -13.38 21.25 -9.99
CA THR A 417 -13.86 21.50 -11.36
C THR A 417 -13.93 20.21 -12.18
N ASN A 418 -12.91 19.33 -12.08
CA ASN A 418 -12.86 18.06 -12.80
C ASN A 418 -13.94 17.07 -12.33
N LEU A 419 -14.25 17.02 -11.03
CA LEU A 419 -15.35 16.23 -10.49
C LEU A 419 -16.69 16.70 -11.04
N SER A 420 -16.96 18.02 -11.03
CA SER A 420 -18.17 18.57 -11.61
C SER A 420 -18.29 18.22 -13.10
N LEU A 421 -17.23 18.40 -13.88
CA LEU A 421 -17.19 18.06 -15.30
C LEU A 421 -17.38 16.56 -15.57
N LEU A 422 -16.84 15.70 -14.71
CA LEU A 422 -17.04 14.24 -14.79
C LEU A 422 -18.51 13.88 -14.59
N TYR A 423 -19.15 14.42 -13.56
CA TYR A 423 -20.55 14.13 -13.22
C TYR A 423 -21.54 14.67 -14.25
N HIS A 424 -21.15 15.71 -14.99
CA HIS A 424 -21.90 16.27 -16.12
C HIS A 424 -21.52 15.64 -17.47
N GLY A 425 -20.60 14.67 -17.49
CA GLY A 425 -20.18 13.97 -18.70
C GLY A 425 -21.29 13.08 -19.27
N THR A 426 -21.44 13.09 -20.60
CA THR A 426 -22.41 12.21 -21.28
C THR A 426 -21.87 10.79 -21.44
N VAL A 427 -22.72 9.77 -21.36
CA VAL A 427 -22.29 8.36 -21.46
C VAL A 427 -21.85 8.03 -22.89
N THR A 428 -20.73 7.30 -23.01
CA THR A 428 -20.29 6.75 -24.30
C THR A 428 -21.16 5.54 -24.68
N SER A 429 -22.15 5.75 -25.55
CA SER A 429 -23.17 4.74 -25.92
C SER A 429 -22.77 3.74 -27.02
N SER A 430 -21.62 3.91 -27.70
CA SER A 430 -21.22 3.06 -28.84
C SER A 430 -19.85 2.44 -28.65
N GLN A 431 -19.77 1.11 -28.78
CA GLN A 431 -18.50 0.37 -28.81
C GLN A 431 -17.61 0.77 -30.00
N ARG A 432 -18.19 1.24 -31.13
CA ARG A 432 -17.44 1.73 -32.30
C ARG A 432 -16.75 3.08 -32.06
N LEU A 433 -17.15 3.81 -31.02
CA LEU A 433 -16.56 5.11 -30.63
C LEU A 433 -15.55 4.97 -29.46
N LYS A 434 -15.30 3.75 -28.97
CA LYS A 434 -14.24 3.52 -27.99
C LYS A 434 -12.90 3.57 -28.71
N GLU A 435 -12.17 4.65 -28.49
CA GLU A 435 -10.80 4.79 -28.96
C GLU A 435 -9.91 3.77 -28.23
N GLY A 436 -8.75 3.40 -28.79
CA GLY A 436 -7.73 2.61 -28.12
C GLY A 436 -6.68 3.50 -27.44
N SER A 437 -6.06 3.03 -26.35
CA SER A 437 -5.00 3.79 -25.68
C SER A 437 -3.78 3.86 -26.59
N THR A 438 -3.18 5.05 -26.70
CA THR A 438 -1.97 5.29 -27.48
C THR A 438 -0.69 5.19 -26.64
N THR A 439 -0.78 4.92 -25.33
CA THR A 439 0.39 4.79 -24.45
C THR A 439 1.19 3.54 -24.84
N VAL A 440 2.33 3.75 -25.50
CA VAL A 440 3.27 2.68 -25.86
C VAL A 440 3.82 2.05 -24.58
N THR A 441 3.92 0.72 -24.52
CA THR A 441 4.60 0.02 -23.42
C THR A 441 6.09 0.36 -23.45
N THR A 442 6.70 0.47 -22.28
CA THR A 442 8.17 0.59 -22.22
C THR A 442 8.73 -0.64 -22.95
N PRO A 443 9.69 -0.49 -23.88
CA PRO A 443 10.43 -1.65 -24.36
C PRO A 443 10.87 -2.45 -23.14
N ARG A 444 10.78 -3.79 -23.18
CA ARG A 444 11.64 -4.56 -22.28
C ARG A 444 13.03 -4.05 -22.61
N ASP A 445 13.73 -3.49 -21.64
CA ASP A 445 15.10 -3.09 -21.87
C ASP A 445 15.83 -4.34 -22.39
N ASP A 446 16.14 -4.34 -23.69
CA ASP A 446 17.18 -5.18 -24.25
C ASP A 446 18.50 -4.57 -23.72
N TYR A 447 18.73 -4.70 -22.41
CA TYR A 447 20.08 -4.57 -21.88
C TYR A 447 20.87 -5.79 -22.39
N PRO A 448 22.03 -5.58 -23.03
CA PRO A 448 22.90 -6.68 -23.48
C PRO A 448 23.36 -7.58 -22.33
#